data_AF-A0A2E7HMX6-F1
#
_entry.id   AF-A0A2E7HMX6-F1
#
_cell.length_a   1.000
_cell.length_b   1.000
_cell.length_c   1.000
_cell.angle_alpha   90.00
_cell.angle_beta   90.00
_cell.angle_gamma   90.00
#
_symmetry.space_group_name_H-M   'P 1'
#
loop_
_entity.id
_entity.type
_entity.pdbx_description
1 polymer ?
#
loop_
_entity_poly.entity_id
_entity_poly.type
_entity_poly.pdbx_seq_one_letter_code
_entity_poly.pdbx_strand_id
1 'polypeptide(L)'
;MKLLTIFTLFLALLGKAFAHDPATDMATAAQRFILSLDDKAKKEAVFSWKDKERERWHFVPGNFIKPNGKRLGLTLGNMKPAQRTLAHALLASGLSHRGHLEASTIMILEQILFEMEGRDIRDPSLYHVSIFGKPDASGTWGWRFEGHHLSLNFTLVNGRIFSVTPSFWGASPAEVKDGAFKGLKVLADEENKARKFVRSLSPPQKNMAILSDKAPRDIYSGQDSTVDRKTFFPPQGLPITKMNSRQKGWLNEIVQAYVLKHRPEVVEQVSSRNPLLDPKNTYFAWAGSQKAGEGHYYRIQTPKFLFEYDSTQNDANHVHAVWRDFDGDFGRDLLGEHLAKDHVPGKGWVSMFDGKTLKGWKANENEVSFSVKNGCIVANAPGRCHLFYQTKKPFKNFEFKAQVMTLPHSNAGIYFHTRFQDEGWPKAGFECQINNTYHDPKKTASVYGVKDTLEAPAKDDEWFEVYIKVEGKKVVTKVDGKVIIEWTQPDDWKTGSSFERTLGEGTFALQGHDPGSTVLFRNLMVKRLP
;
A
#
# COMPACT_ATOMS: atom_id res chain seq x y z
N MET A 1 59.68 -19.23 -28.56
CA MET A 1 58.95 -19.35 -27.28
C MET A 1 57.67 -18.54 -27.41
N LYS A 2 56.53 -19.20 -27.66
CA LYS A 2 55.20 -18.59 -27.75
C LYS A 2 54.64 -18.47 -26.34
N LEU A 3 54.31 -17.26 -25.88
CA LEU A 3 53.42 -17.08 -24.72
C LEU A 3 52.10 -16.48 -25.23
N LEU A 4 51.04 -17.28 -25.08
CA LEU A 4 49.65 -16.89 -25.24
C LEU A 4 49.24 -16.07 -24.02
N THR A 5 48.80 -14.83 -24.23
CA THR A 5 48.12 -14.05 -23.18
C THR A 5 46.62 -14.17 -23.43
N ILE A 6 45.95 -15.03 -22.65
CA ILE A 6 44.49 -15.15 -22.64
C ILE A 6 43.94 -14.05 -21.73
N PHE A 7 43.22 -13.10 -22.32
CA PHE A 7 42.47 -12.07 -21.59
C PHE A 7 41.07 -12.62 -21.32
N THR A 8 40.85 -13.23 -20.16
CA THR A 8 39.52 -13.68 -19.73
C THR A 8 38.75 -12.47 -19.20
N LEU A 9 37.92 -11.87 -20.04
CA LEU A 9 36.97 -10.83 -19.65
C LEU A 9 35.85 -11.49 -18.82
N PHE A 10 35.94 -11.45 -17.50
CA PHE A 10 34.82 -11.79 -16.63
C PHE A 10 33.78 -10.66 -16.73
N LEU A 11 32.82 -10.81 -17.65
CA LEU A 11 31.58 -10.03 -17.60
C LEU A 11 30.81 -10.51 -16.36
N ALA A 12 30.93 -9.78 -15.26
CA ALA A 12 30.01 -9.92 -14.14
C ALA A 12 28.62 -9.46 -14.64
N LEU A 13 27.83 -10.43 -15.12
CA LEU A 13 26.38 -10.32 -15.14
C LEU A 13 25.94 -10.15 -13.69
N LEU A 14 25.89 -8.90 -13.23
CA LEU A 14 25.06 -8.48 -12.11
C LEU A 14 23.62 -8.74 -12.55
N GLY A 15 23.19 -10.00 -12.45
CA GLY A 15 21.79 -10.30 -12.25
C GLY A 15 21.40 -9.50 -11.03
N LYS A 16 20.61 -8.44 -11.22
CA LYS A 16 19.78 -7.92 -10.15
C LYS A 16 18.99 -9.13 -9.68
N ALA A 17 19.41 -9.73 -8.56
CA ALA A 17 18.54 -10.61 -7.82
C ALA A 17 17.25 -9.79 -7.65
N PHE A 18 16.16 -10.24 -8.28
CA PHE A 18 14.88 -9.58 -8.17
C PHE A 18 14.58 -9.52 -6.68
N ALA A 19 14.72 -8.35 -6.06
CA ALA A 19 14.24 -8.15 -4.70
C ALA A 19 12.76 -8.56 -4.73
N HIS A 20 12.40 -9.54 -3.91
CA HIS A 20 11.04 -10.09 -3.93
C HIS A 20 10.04 -8.98 -3.65
N ASP A 21 8.97 -8.91 -4.43
CA ASP A 21 7.92 -7.90 -4.27
C ASP A 21 7.31 -7.96 -2.85
N PRO A 22 7.38 -6.90 -2.04
CA PRO A 22 6.87 -6.92 -0.67
C PRO A 22 5.38 -7.25 -0.56
N ALA A 23 4.57 -6.85 -1.55
CA ALA A 23 3.14 -7.16 -1.54
C ALA A 23 2.89 -8.67 -1.70
N THR A 24 3.59 -9.29 -2.64
CA THR A 24 3.55 -10.74 -2.88
C THR A 24 4.06 -11.53 -1.67
N ASP A 25 5.17 -11.11 -1.06
CA ASP A 25 5.73 -11.80 0.11
C ASP A 25 4.80 -11.73 1.32
N MET A 26 4.29 -10.54 1.66
CA MET A 26 3.34 -10.38 2.77
C MET A 26 2.05 -11.16 2.52
N ALA A 27 1.51 -11.11 1.29
CA ALA A 27 0.29 -11.84 0.95
C ALA A 27 0.52 -13.36 1.05
N THR A 28 1.64 -13.85 0.55
CA THR A 28 2.00 -15.28 0.61
C THR A 28 2.18 -15.74 2.06
N ALA A 29 2.88 -14.97 2.89
CA ALA A 29 3.08 -15.28 4.29
C ALA A 29 1.73 -15.31 5.06
N ALA A 30 0.87 -14.31 4.82
CA ALA A 30 -0.45 -14.24 5.43
C ALA A 30 -1.37 -15.39 4.98
N GLN A 31 -1.36 -15.75 3.70
CA GLN A 31 -2.11 -16.88 3.18
C GLN A 31 -1.65 -18.20 3.79
N ARG A 32 -0.33 -18.44 3.87
CA ARG A 32 0.24 -19.64 4.52
C ARG A 32 -0.14 -19.72 5.99
N PHE A 33 -0.07 -18.60 6.71
CA PHE A 33 -0.54 -18.51 8.09
C PHE A 33 -2.02 -18.90 8.18
N ILE A 34 -2.93 -18.25 7.43
CA ILE A 34 -4.36 -18.55 7.45
C ILE A 34 -4.65 -20.02 7.10
N LEU A 35 -3.96 -20.58 6.10
CA LEU A 35 -4.15 -21.97 5.68
C LEU A 35 -3.78 -22.98 6.78
N SER A 36 -2.86 -22.62 7.68
CA SER A 36 -2.48 -23.46 8.82
C SER A 36 -3.48 -23.44 9.98
N LEU A 37 -4.48 -22.55 9.96
CA LEU A 37 -5.46 -22.36 11.02
C LEU A 37 -6.72 -23.21 10.82
N ASP A 38 -7.27 -23.72 11.91
CA ASP A 38 -8.63 -24.26 11.93
C ASP A 38 -9.69 -23.14 11.95
N ASP A 39 -10.97 -23.50 11.84
CA ASP A 39 -12.04 -22.52 11.73
C ASP A 39 -12.22 -21.66 12.99
N LYS A 40 -11.85 -22.17 14.18
CA LYS A 40 -11.90 -21.41 15.42
C LYS A 40 -10.79 -20.34 15.41
N ALA A 41 -9.56 -20.76 15.13
CA ALA A 41 -8.42 -19.86 15.06
C ALA A 41 -8.57 -18.82 13.92
N LYS A 42 -9.15 -19.19 12.78
CA LYS A 42 -9.47 -18.24 11.69
C LYS A 42 -10.45 -17.15 12.14
N LYS A 43 -11.47 -17.50 12.92
CA LYS A 43 -12.44 -16.52 13.46
C LYS A 43 -11.80 -15.52 14.43
N GLU A 44 -10.72 -15.91 15.11
CA GLU A 44 -9.96 -15.02 15.99
C GLU A 44 -8.94 -14.16 15.22
N ALA A 45 -8.32 -14.72 14.18
CA ALA A 45 -7.26 -14.05 13.42
C ALA A 45 -7.75 -13.16 12.27
N VAL A 46 -8.89 -13.49 11.64
CA VAL A 46 -9.31 -12.87 10.37
C VAL A 46 -10.57 -12.05 10.56
N PHE A 47 -10.45 -10.78 10.20
CA PHE A 47 -11.49 -9.76 10.28
C PHE A 47 -11.89 -9.30 8.88
N SER A 48 -13.10 -8.75 8.77
CA SER A 48 -13.49 -8.08 7.53
C SER A 48 -12.65 -6.82 7.31
N TRP A 49 -12.46 -6.40 6.06
CA TRP A 49 -11.72 -5.17 5.75
C TRP A 49 -12.31 -3.91 6.42
N LYS A 50 -13.64 -3.87 6.57
CA LYS A 50 -14.37 -2.74 7.17
C LYS A 50 -14.48 -2.84 8.69
N ASP A 51 -13.84 -3.83 9.31
CA ASP A 51 -13.90 -4.01 10.75
C ASP A 51 -13.22 -2.84 11.46
N LYS A 52 -13.88 -2.31 12.51
CA LYS A 52 -13.34 -1.21 13.32
C LYS A 52 -12.08 -1.61 14.08
N GLU A 53 -11.90 -2.91 14.32
CA GLU A 53 -10.71 -3.44 14.97
C GLU A 53 -9.43 -3.09 14.21
N ARG A 54 -9.50 -2.84 12.89
CA ARG A 54 -8.37 -2.44 12.04
C ARG A 54 -7.61 -1.22 12.59
N GLU A 55 -8.31 -0.30 13.23
CA GLU A 55 -7.75 0.95 13.75
C GLU A 55 -7.58 0.95 15.28
N ARG A 56 -7.91 -0.18 15.93
CA ARG A 56 -7.84 -0.35 17.38
C ARG A 56 -6.56 -1.08 17.77
N TRP A 57 -5.49 -0.32 17.89
CA TRP A 57 -4.15 -0.80 18.17
C TRP A 57 -3.77 -0.45 19.62
N HIS A 58 -2.97 -1.31 20.25
CA HIS A 58 -2.55 -1.11 21.64
C HIS A 58 -1.13 -1.61 21.85
N PHE A 59 -0.39 -0.98 22.76
CA PHE A 59 0.95 -1.45 23.18
C PHE A 59 1.05 -1.66 24.70
N VAL A 60 -0.04 -1.44 25.43
CA VAL A 60 -0.14 -1.69 26.87
C VAL A 60 -0.53 -3.15 27.14
N PRO A 61 -0.34 -3.66 28.38
CA PRO A 61 -0.84 -4.98 28.75
C PRO A 61 -2.36 -5.06 28.59
N GLY A 62 -2.87 -6.26 28.24
CA GLY A 62 -4.28 -6.47 27.88
C GLY A 62 -5.28 -5.90 28.89
N ASN A 63 -5.02 -6.09 30.18
CA ASN A 63 -5.91 -5.66 31.27
C ASN A 63 -6.13 -4.14 31.33
N PHE A 64 -5.27 -3.33 30.69
CA PHE A 64 -5.42 -1.88 30.60
C PHE A 64 -6.19 -1.41 29.35
N ILE A 65 -6.53 -2.33 28.44
CA ILE A 65 -7.25 -2.02 27.21
C ILE A 65 -8.74 -1.86 27.51
N LYS A 66 -9.29 -0.67 27.29
CA LYS A 66 -10.74 -0.42 27.46
C LYS A 66 -11.54 -0.85 26.21
N PRO A 67 -12.83 -1.22 26.36
CA PRO A 67 -13.58 -1.35 27.62
C PRO A 67 -13.38 -2.69 28.36
N ASN A 68 -12.92 -3.74 27.66
CA ASN A 68 -13.07 -5.13 28.13
C ASN A 68 -11.77 -5.81 28.59
N GLY A 69 -10.66 -5.08 28.69
CA GLY A 69 -9.36 -5.64 29.09
C GLY A 69 -8.78 -6.64 28.09
N LYS A 70 -9.22 -6.62 26.82
CA LYS A 70 -8.90 -7.66 25.85
C LYS A 70 -8.42 -7.08 24.52
N ARG A 71 -7.28 -7.61 24.08
CA ARG A 71 -6.71 -7.48 22.74
C ARG A 71 -7.34 -8.53 21.82
N LEU A 72 -7.72 -8.12 20.61
CA LEU A 72 -8.26 -9.04 19.60
C LEU A 72 -7.15 -9.54 18.66
N GLY A 73 -7.44 -10.62 17.94
CA GLY A 73 -6.47 -11.37 17.14
C GLY A 73 -6.18 -12.74 17.74
N LEU A 74 -5.55 -13.61 16.95
CA LEU A 74 -5.11 -14.91 17.43
C LEU A 74 -3.80 -14.75 18.20
N THR A 75 -3.83 -15.09 19.49
CA THR A 75 -2.69 -15.03 20.41
C THR A 75 -1.66 -16.13 20.11
N LEU A 76 -0.36 -15.83 20.17
CA LEU A 76 0.71 -16.83 19.95
C LEU A 76 0.60 -18.02 20.91
N GLY A 77 0.17 -17.80 22.16
CA GLY A 77 -0.10 -18.85 23.14
C GLY A 77 -1.11 -19.90 22.64
N ASN A 78 -2.11 -19.48 21.87
CA ASN A 78 -3.15 -20.35 21.30
C ASN A 78 -2.74 -21.03 19.98
N MET A 79 -1.54 -20.74 19.46
CA MET A 79 -1.03 -21.32 18.22
C MET A 79 -0.21 -22.59 18.47
N LYS A 80 -0.33 -23.55 17.56
CA LYS A 80 0.59 -24.70 17.43
C LYS A 80 2.00 -24.21 17.04
N PRO A 81 3.08 -24.98 17.32
CA PRO A 81 4.45 -24.56 16.98
C PRO A 81 4.63 -24.13 15.52
N ALA A 82 4.10 -24.89 14.56
CA ALA A 82 4.16 -24.54 13.13
C ALA A 82 3.41 -23.22 12.79
N GLN A 83 2.30 -22.95 13.47
CA GLN A 83 1.53 -21.71 13.28
C GLN A 83 2.28 -20.50 13.84
N ARG A 84 3.00 -20.66 14.97
CA ARG A 84 3.89 -19.62 15.52
C ARG A 84 5.01 -19.28 14.54
N THR A 85 5.65 -20.30 13.94
CA THR A 85 6.65 -20.08 12.88
C THR A 85 6.08 -19.29 11.70
N LEU A 86 4.86 -19.59 11.26
CA LEU A 86 4.20 -18.86 10.19
C LEU A 86 3.79 -17.42 10.59
N ALA A 87 3.41 -17.20 11.85
CA ALA A 87 3.18 -15.87 12.39
C ALA A 87 4.46 -15.02 12.40
N HIS A 88 5.59 -15.58 12.82
CA HIS A 88 6.89 -14.92 12.74
C HIS A 88 7.35 -14.70 11.30
N ALA A 89 7.04 -15.62 10.38
CA ALA A 89 7.30 -15.43 8.95
C ALA A 89 6.49 -14.26 8.36
N LEU A 90 5.22 -14.11 8.77
CA LEU A 90 4.41 -12.94 8.43
C LEU A 90 5.03 -11.65 9.00
N LEU A 91 5.42 -11.65 10.28
CA LEU A 91 6.13 -10.52 10.89
C LEU A 91 7.40 -10.15 10.12
N ALA A 92 8.23 -11.14 9.78
CA ALA A 92 9.47 -10.95 9.02
C ALA A 92 9.21 -10.41 7.59
N SER A 93 8.08 -10.79 6.96
CA SER A 93 7.74 -10.32 5.61
C SER A 93 7.50 -8.80 5.53
N GLY A 94 7.16 -8.16 6.65
CA GLY A 94 6.95 -6.71 6.76
C GLY A 94 8.15 -5.90 7.22
N LEU A 95 9.20 -6.56 7.73
CA LEU A 95 10.32 -5.90 8.41
C LEU A 95 11.63 -6.10 7.66
N SER A 96 12.59 -5.22 7.93
CA SER A 96 13.98 -5.51 7.59
C SER A 96 14.54 -6.57 8.54
N HIS A 97 15.70 -7.14 8.22
CA HIS A 97 16.40 -8.04 9.14
C HIS A 97 16.60 -7.40 10.52
N ARG A 98 17.00 -6.12 10.55
CA ARG A 98 17.14 -5.33 11.77
C ARG A 98 15.82 -5.21 12.54
N GLY A 99 14.75 -4.81 11.86
CA GLY A 99 13.46 -4.65 12.53
C GLY A 99 12.90 -5.96 13.08
N HIS A 100 13.11 -7.08 12.37
CA HIS A 100 12.69 -8.38 12.85
C HIS A 100 13.46 -8.84 14.10
N LEU A 101 14.78 -8.61 14.14
CA LEU A 101 15.59 -8.86 15.34
C LEU A 101 15.13 -8.00 16.51
N GLU A 102 14.86 -6.71 16.27
CA GLU A 102 14.44 -5.77 17.31
C GLU A 102 13.05 -6.14 17.86
N ALA A 103 12.10 -6.48 16.98
CA ALA A 103 10.76 -6.94 17.38
C ALA A 103 10.83 -8.22 18.21
N SER A 104 11.63 -9.20 17.77
CA SER A 104 11.83 -10.45 18.50
C SER A 104 12.51 -10.24 19.86
N THR A 105 13.46 -9.30 19.92
CA THR A 105 14.13 -8.94 21.18
C THR A 105 13.16 -8.30 22.15
N ILE A 106 12.29 -7.39 21.69
CA ILE A 106 11.22 -6.80 22.52
C ILE A 106 10.30 -7.90 23.09
N MET A 107 9.92 -8.89 22.28
CA MET A 107 9.12 -10.02 22.76
C MET A 107 9.85 -10.83 23.84
N ILE A 108 11.17 -11.03 23.71
CA ILE A 108 12.00 -11.73 24.71
C ILE A 108 12.10 -10.94 26.02
N LEU A 109 12.08 -9.59 25.97
CA LEU A 109 12.11 -8.77 27.17
C LEU A 109 10.91 -9.06 28.10
N GLU A 110 9.78 -9.54 27.58
CA GLU A 110 8.65 -9.97 28.42
C GLU A 110 9.03 -11.12 29.35
N GLN A 111 9.88 -12.07 28.91
CA GLN A 111 10.38 -13.15 29.78
C GLN A 111 11.31 -12.61 30.87
N ILE A 112 12.17 -11.63 30.53
CA ILE A 112 13.05 -10.98 31.49
C ILE A 112 12.22 -10.21 32.53
N LEU A 113 11.19 -9.48 32.10
CA LEU A 113 10.26 -8.81 33.01
C LEU A 113 9.50 -9.80 33.89
N PHE A 114 9.13 -10.97 33.36
CA PHE A 114 8.50 -12.03 34.16
C PHE A 114 9.43 -12.49 35.29
N GLU A 115 10.70 -12.76 34.98
CA GLU A 115 11.70 -13.15 35.98
C GLU A 115 11.95 -12.06 37.02
N MET A 116 11.88 -10.79 36.64
CA MET A 116 12.07 -9.64 37.53
C MET A 116 10.84 -9.34 38.40
N GLU A 117 9.63 -9.44 37.85
CA GLU A 117 8.39 -8.96 38.50
C GLU A 117 7.50 -10.09 39.03
N GLY A 118 7.62 -11.32 38.50
CA GLY A 118 6.78 -12.46 38.85
C GLY A 118 5.30 -12.30 38.46
N ARG A 119 5.00 -11.61 37.36
CA ARG A 119 3.63 -11.27 36.94
C ARG A 119 3.26 -11.90 35.61
N ASP A 120 2.17 -12.66 35.56
CA ASP A 120 1.68 -13.34 34.35
C ASP A 120 1.32 -12.42 33.17
N ILE A 121 1.19 -11.11 33.41
CA ILE A 121 1.02 -10.14 32.32
C ILE A 121 2.30 -9.97 31.47
N ARG A 122 3.43 -10.48 31.96
CA ARG A 122 4.74 -10.51 31.31
C ARG A 122 4.90 -11.88 30.66
N ASP A 123 4.40 -12.04 29.45
CA ASP A 123 4.41 -13.33 28.76
C ASP A 123 4.65 -13.13 27.25
N PRO A 124 5.76 -13.64 26.70
CA PRO A 124 6.04 -13.61 25.26
C PRO A 124 4.98 -14.30 24.39
N SER A 125 4.09 -15.10 24.97
CA SER A 125 2.98 -15.75 24.28
C SER A 125 1.80 -14.83 24.02
N LEU A 126 1.72 -13.67 24.69
CA LEU A 126 0.60 -12.72 24.62
C LEU A 126 0.68 -11.72 23.45
N TYR A 127 1.44 -12.04 22.40
CA TYR A 127 1.41 -11.31 21.13
C TYR A 127 0.33 -11.89 20.22
N HIS A 128 -0.28 -11.05 19.38
CA HIS A 128 -1.48 -11.36 18.62
C HIS A 128 -1.27 -11.04 17.14
N VAL A 129 -1.83 -11.88 16.28
CA VAL A 129 -1.90 -11.66 14.83
C VAL A 129 -3.35 -11.40 14.44
N SER A 130 -3.57 -10.27 13.76
CA SER A 130 -4.85 -9.90 13.15
C SER A 130 -4.67 -9.63 11.67
N ILE A 131 -5.57 -10.15 10.83
CA ILE A 131 -5.61 -9.94 9.38
C ILE A 131 -6.95 -9.31 9.00
N PHE A 132 -6.92 -8.23 8.22
CA PHE A 132 -8.07 -7.46 7.80
C PHE A 132 -8.27 -7.58 6.30
N GLY A 133 -9.40 -8.18 5.89
CA GLY A 133 -9.67 -8.47 4.49
C GLY A 133 -9.00 -9.76 4.00
N LYS A 134 -9.01 -9.96 2.68
CA LYS A 134 -8.43 -11.16 2.04
C LYS A 134 -7.00 -10.84 1.57
N PRO A 135 -5.96 -11.52 2.08
CA PRO A 135 -4.61 -11.33 1.60
C PRO A 135 -4.49 -11.66 0.12
N ASP A 136 -4.04 -10.68 -0.66
CA ASP A 136 -3.85 -10.77 -2.11
C ASP A 136 -2.76 -9.77 -2.53
N ALA A 137 -1.86 -10.19 -3.41
CA ALA A 137 -0.74 -9.38 -3.86
C ALA A 137 -1.17 -8.16 -4.69
N SER A 138 -2.41 -8.15 -5.20
CA SER A 138 -3.02 -7.08 -6.00
C SER A 138 -4.22 -6.42 -5.29
N GLY A 139 -4.58 -6.91 -4.11
CA GLY A 139 -5.79 -6.52 -3.38
C GLY A 139 -5.55 -5.45 -2.32
N THR A 140 -6.64 -5.02 -1.69
CA THR A 140 -6.61 -4.14 -0.53
C THR A 140 -6.89 -4.94 0.73
N TRP A 141 -5.90 -5.04 1.60
CA TRP A 141 -5.94 -5.79 2.85
C TRP A 141 -4.86 -5.27 3.81
N GLY A 142 -4.90 -5.72 5.05
CA GLY A 142 -3.91 -5.31 6.03
C GLY A 142 -3.76 -6.35 7.12
N TRP A 143 -2.77 -6.16 7.97
CA TRP A 143 -2.53 -7.03 9.10
C TRP A 143 -1.83 -6.25 10.21
N ARG A 144 -1.94 -6.78 11.42
CA ARG A 144 -1.34 -6.22 12.62
C ARG A 144 -0.68 -7.32 13.42
N PHE A 145 0.52 -7.03 13.92
CA PHE A 145 1.20 -7.82 14.93
C PHE A 145 1.41 -6.95 16.16
N GLU A 146 0.83 -7.34 17.29
CA GLU A 146 0.86 -6.51 18.48
C GLU A 146 0.82 -7.30 19.78
N GLY A 147 1.34 -6.69 20.83
CA GLY A 147 1.38 -7.20 22.19
C GLY A 147 1.81 -6.09 23.13
N HIS A 148 2.26 -6.46 24.33
CA HIS A 148 2.86 -5.49 25.22
C HIS A 148 4.18 -4.96 24.60
N HIS A 149 4.36 -3.64 24.62
CA HIS A 149 5.50 -2.92 24.02
C HIS A 149 5.71 -3.06 22.50
N LEU A 150 4.80 -3.67 21.74
CA LEU A 150 4.94 -3.74 20.28
C LEU A 150 3.58 -3.63 19.63
N SER A 151 3.45 -2.75 18.63
CA SER A 151 2.27 -2.73 17.78
C SER A 151 2.64 -2.23 16.39
N LEU A 152 2.61 -3.14 15.43
CA LEU A 152 3.01 -2.89 14.05
C LEU A 152 1.81 -3.11 13.13
N ASN A 153 1.48 -2.07 12.36
CA ASN A 153 0.32 -2.04 11.49
C ASN A 153 0.76 -1.97 10.03
N PHE A 154 0.21 -2.84 9.19
CA PHE A 154 0.51 -2.89 7.77
C PHE A 154 -0.80 -2.83 6.98
N THR A 155 -0.86 -1.93 6.01
CA THR A 155 -1.97 -1.83 5.06
C THR A 155 -1.41 -1.78 3.65
N LEU A 156 -1.93 -2.66 2.80
CA LEU A 156 -1.64 -2.73 1.38
C LEU A 156 -2.91 -2.29 0.65
N VAL A 157 -2.82 -1.26 -0.19
CA VAL A 157 -3.91 -0.81 -1.06
C VAL A 157 -3.57 -1.19 -2.50
N ASN A 158 -4.48 -1.95 -3.13
CA ASN A 158 -4.35 -2.45 -4.50
C ASN A 158 -3.00 -3.13 -4.79
N GLY A 159 -2.39 -3.79 -3.80
CA GLY A 159 -1.11 -4.47 -3.95
C GLY A 159 0.10 -3.57 -4.23
N ARG A 160 -0.07 -2.25 -4.18
CA ARG A 160 0.91 -1.29 -4.70
C ARG A 160 1.24 -0.17 -3.76
N ILE A 161 0.41 0.07 -2.74
CA ILE A 161 0.59 1.21 -1.85
C ILE A 161 0.63 0.72 -0.41
N PHE A 162 1.78 0.87 0.24
CA PHE A 162 1.99 0.48 1.63
C PHE A 162 1.73 1.64 2.58
N SER A 163 1.04 1.36 3.68
CA SER A 163 1.13 2.12 4.93
C SER A 163 1.65 1.17 6.01
N VAL A 164 2.62 1.67 6.79
CA VAL A 164 3.26 0.93 7.90
C VAL A 164 3.06 1.62 9.25
N THR A 165 2.21 2.66 9.29
CA THR A 165 1.94 3.44 10.50
C THR A 165 0.50 3.19 10.98
N PRO A 166 0.23 3.23 12.29
CA PRO A 166 1.19 3.51 13.36
C PRO A 166 2.15 2.34 13.61
N SER A 167 3.43 2.68 13.81
CA SER A 167 4.51 1.73 14.09
C SER A 167 5.10 2.05 15.46
N PHE A 168 4.76 1.22 16.46
CA PHE A 168 5.16 1.42 17.84
C PHE A 168 6.12 0.33 18.32
N TRP A 169 7.18 0.79 18.97
CA TRP A 169 8.27 0.00 19.51
C TRP A 169 8.54 0.46 20.93
N GLY A 170 8.36 -0.43 21.90
CA GLY A 170 8.67 -0.18 23.29
C GLY A 170 9.72 -1.16 23.81
N ALA A 171 10.47 -0.75 24.81
CA ALA A 171 11.41 -1.63 25.50
C ALA A 171 11.38 -1.34 26.99
N SER A 172 11.03 -2.35 27.77
CA SER A 172 11.21 -2.36 29.23
C SER A 172 11.72 -3.74 29.64
N PRO A 173 12.89 -3.85 30.29
CA PRO A 173 13.89 -2.79 30.43
C PRO A 173 14.52 -2.40 29.07
N ALA A 174 14.91 -1.14 28.91
CA ALA A 174 15.63 -0.67 27.71
C ALA A 174 17.10 -1.15 27.69
N GLU A 175 17.69 -1.28 28.88
CA GLU A 175 18.97 -1.93 29.18
C GLU A 175 18.76 -2.97 30.28
N VAL A 176 19.10 -4.22 29.99
CA VAL A 176 19.10 -5.31 30.97
C VAL A 176 20.33 -5.15 31.88
N LYS A 177 20.12 -4.90 33.17
CA LYS A 177 21.19 -4.57 34.12
C LYS A 177 21.86 -5.80 34.74
N ASP A 178 21.15 -6.93 34.82
CA ASP A 178 21.58 -8.15 35.53
C ASP A 178 21.10 -9.42 34.81
N GLY A 179 21.57 -10.59 35.26
CA GLY A 179 21.22 -11.89 34.69
C GLY A 179 21.97 -12.25 33.40
N ALA A 180 21.52 -13.31 32.72
CA ALA A 180 22.19 -13.87 31.54
C ALA A 180 22.22 -12.92 30.33
N PHE A 181 21.30 -11.96 30.28
CA PHE A 181 21.18 -10.97 29.20
C PHE A 181 21.75 -9.59 29.58
N LYS A 182 22.53 -9.49 30.67
CA LYS A 182 23.14 -8.23 31.11
C LYS A 182 23.87 -7.53 29.97
N GLY A 183 23.58 -6.24 29.79
CA GLY A 183 24.12 -5.39 28.74
C GLY A 183 23.34 -5.41 27.43
N LEU A 184 22.31 -6.25 27.30
CA LEU A 184 21.37 -6.16 26.18
C LEU A 184 20.68 -4.80 26.19
N LYS A 185 20.75 -4.09 25.06
CA LYS A 185 20.10 -2.79 24.85
C LYS A 185 19.19 -2.84 23.64
N VAL A 186 17.99 -2.30 23.78
CA VAL A 186 16.97 -2.26 22.72
C VAL A 186 16.53 -0.80 22.52
N LEU A 187 16.31 -0.37 21.27
CA LEU A 187 15.98 1.03 20.93
C LEU A 187 17.04 2.06 21.37
N ALA A 188 18.29 1.63 21.53
CA ALA A 188 19.40 2.50 21.93
C ALA A 188 19.86 3.43 20.78
N ASP A 189 19.59 3.06 19.54
CA ASP A 189 20.01 3.82 18.36
C ASP A 189 19.27 5.15 18.26
N GLU A 190 17.96 5.14 18.55
CA GLU A 190 17.08 6.30 18.64
C GLU A 190 17.61 7.30 19.66
N GLU A 191 17.87 6.83 20.89
CA GLU A 191 18.39 7.65 21.98
C GLU A 191 19.78 8.21 21.65
N ASN A 192 20.71 7.34 21.25
CA ASN A 192 22.11 7.73 21.03
C ASN A 192 22.22 8.79 19.93
N LYS A 193 21.49 8.61 18.82
CA LYS A 193 21.48 9.57 17.72
C LYS A 193 20.80 10.88 18.11
N ALA A 194 19.68 10.83 18.83
CA ALA A 194 18.98 12.03 19.28
C ALA A 194 19.80 12.83 20.31
N ARG A 195 20.45 12.15 21.27
CA ARG A 195 21.35 12.78 22.23
C ARG A 195 22.59 13.37 21.57
N LYS A 196 23.14 12.72 20.55
CA LYS A 196 24.23 13.27 19.73
C LYS A 196 23.78 14.55 19.02
N PHE A 197 22.58 14.55 18.43
CA PHE A 197 22.01 15.71 17.76
C PHE A 197 21.77 16.87 18.72
N VAL A 198 21.05 16.68 19.83
CA VAL A 198 20.72 17.76 20.77
C VAL A 198 21.96 18.38 21.42
N ARG A 199 23.00 17.57 21.69
CA ARG A 199 24.29 18.05 22.21
C ARG A 199 25.05 18.91 21.21
N SER A 200 24.80 18.74 19.91
CA SER A 200 25.44 19.53 18.86
C SER A 200 24.82 20.91 18.63
N LEU A 201 23.69 21.20 19.26
CA LEU A 201 22.96 22.45 19.07
C LEU A 201 23.70 23.62 19.74
N SER A 202 23.77 24.76 19.05
CA SER A 202 24.26 26.00 19.64
C SER A 202 23.28 26.53 20.69
N PRO A 203 23.68 27.47 21.58
CA PRO A 203 22.77 28.01 22.58
C PRO A 203 21.45 28.58 22.00
N PRO A 204 21.45 29.37 20.91
CA PRO A 204 20.21 29.80 20.27
C PRO A 204 19.36 28.64 19.73
N GLN A 205 19.99 27.59 19.20
CA GLN A 205 19.27 26.41 18.72
C GLN A 205 18.67 25.60 19.87
N LYS A 206 19.36 25.48 21.01
CA LYS A 206 18.84 24.83 22.22
C LYS A 206 17.63 25.57 22.77
N ASN A 207 17.68 26.90 22.80
CA ASN A 207 16.53 27.72 23.22
C ASN A 207 15.29 27.51 22.34
N MET A 208 15.46 27.14 21.07
CA MET A 208 14.34 26.77 20.18
C MET A 208 13.93 25.30 20.36
N ALA A 209 14.89 24.38 20.50
CA ALA A 209 14.65 22.94 20.51
C ALA A 209 14.07 22.43 21.84
N ILE A 210 14.57 22.94 22.97
CA ILE A 210 14.21 22.44 24.30
C ILE A 210 12.95 23.16 24.76
N LEU A 211 11.82 22.45 24.75
CA LEU A 211 10.51 23.01 25.10
C LEU A 211 10.25 22.99 26.61
N SER A 212 10.92 22.10 27.35
CA SER A 212 10.78 21.99 28.80
C SER A 212 11.97 21.26 29.42
N ASP A 213 12.35 21.63 30.64
CA ASP A 213 13.31 20.87 31.44
C ASP A 213 12.73 19.56 32.00
N LYS A 214 11.41 19.38 31.92
CA LYS A 214 10.71 18.18 32.36
C LYS A 214 10.09 17.46 31.15
N ALA A 215 10.50 16.22 30.94
CA ALA A 215 9.88 15.35 29.95
C ALA A 215 8.45 14.95 30.38
N PRO A 216 7.53 14.70 29.42
CA PRO A 216 6.24 14.08 29.70
C PRO A 216 6.42 12.68 30.31
N ARG A 217 5.34 12.06 30.79
CA ARG A 217 5.40 10.68 31.31
C ARG A 217 5.44 9.61 30.21
N ASP A 218 5.05 9.99 29.00
CA ASP A 218 4.88 9.11 27.84
C ASP A 218 4.84 9.97 26.56
N ILE A 219 4.86 9.33 25.39
CA ILE A 219 4.63 9.95 24.09
C ILE A 219 3.28 10.68 24.04
N TYR A 220 3.24 11.83 23.38
CA TYR A 220 2.02 12.65 23.35
C TYR A 220 0.94 12.07 22.42
N SER A 221 1.33 11.36 21.35
CA SER A 221 0.34 10.74 20.44
C SER A 221 -0.38 9.54 21.05
N GLY A 222 0.15 8.97 22.14
CA GLY A 222 -0.44 7.85 22.86
C GLY A 222 -0.86 6.70 21.94
N GLN A 223 -1.99 6.08 22.27
CA GLN A 223 -2.59 4.96 21.52
C GLN A 223 -3.84 5.38 20.73
N ASP A 224 -4.09 6.68 20.55
CA ASP A 224 -5.26 7.13 19.82
C ASP A 224 -5.19 6.69 18.36
N SER A 225 -6.33 6.33 17.77
CA SER A 225 -6.39 5.90 16.37
C SER A 225 -5.97 7.03 15.41
N THR A 226 -6.19 8.28 15.80
CA THR A 226 -5.77 9.48 15.06
C THR A 226 -4.93 10.36 15.97
N VAL A 227 -3.86 10.94 15.45
CA VAL A 227 -3.04 11.90 16.20
C VAL A 227 -3.81 13.21 16.37
N ASP A 228 -4.01 13.68 17.60
CA ASP A 228 -4.63 14.99 17.84
C ASP A 228 -3.70 16.11 17.36
N ARG A 229 -4.05 16.72 16.22
CA ARG A 229 -3.29 17.83 15.64
C ARG A 229 -3.16 19.02 16.57
N LYS A 230 -4.10 19.26 17.50
CA LYS A 230 -4.01 20.39 18.44
C LYS A 230 -2.80 20.28 19.37
N THR A 231 -2.33 19.06 19.64
CA THR A 231 -1.15 18.78 20.47
C THR A 231 0.16 19.18 19.78
N PHE A 232 0.18 19.18 18.45
CA PHE A 232 1.41 19.33 17.66
C PHE A 232 1.40 20.56 16.72
N PHE A 233 0.26 21.23 16.54
CA PHE A 233 0.11 22.38 15.65
C PHE A 233 -0.35 23.64 16.40
N PRO A 234 0.29 24.80 16.21
CA PRO A 234 1.43 25.05 15.31
C PRO A 234 2.71 24.31 15.76
N PRO A 235 3.57 23.89 14.82
CA PRO A 235 4.76 23.11 15.15
C PRO A 235 5.71 23.94 16.04
N GLN A 236 6.26 23.28 17.05
CA GLN A 236 7.22 23.86 18.00
C GLN A 236 8.55 23.12 17.93
N GLY A 237 9.63 23.81 18.31
CA GLY A 237 10.98 23.26 18.30
C GLY A 237 11.92 23.99 17.33
N LEU A 238 13.11 23.45 17.14
CA LEU A 238 14.10 23.93 16.19
C LEU A 238 13.67 23.58 14.75
N PRO A 239 13.37 24.56 13.89
CA PRO A 239 13.09 24.30 12.49
C PRO A 239 14.35 23.86 11.73
N ILE A 240 14.19 22.96 10.78
CA ILE A 240 15.25 22.42 9.92
C ILE A 240 15.99 23.50 9.12
N THR A 241 15.32 24.62 8.83
CA THR A 241 15.90 25.78 8.14
C THR A 241 16.96 26.52 8.97
N LYS A 242 16.97 26.30 10.29
CA LYS A 242 17.97 26.84 11.22
C LYS A 242 19.06 25.83 11.59
N MET A 243 19.11 24.68 10.91
CA MET A 243 20.13 23.65 11.08
C MET A 243 21.21 23.76 10.00
N ASN A 244 22.46 23.49 10.35
CA ASN A 244 23.54 23.33 9.37
C ASN A 244 23.47 21.95 8.68
N SER A 245 24.25 21.74 7.60
CA SER A 245 24.20 20.50 6.82
C SER A 245 24.51 19.24 7.65
N ARG A 246 25.42 19.32 8.62
CA ARG A 246 25.77 18.20 9.50
C ARG A 246 24.62 17.85 10.44
N GLN A 247 23.98 18.86 11.02
CA GLN A 247 22.79 18.70 11.86
C GLN A 247 21.63 18.09 11.07
N LYS A 248 21.39 18.53 9.82
CA LYS A 248 20.38 17.91 8.94
C LYS A 248 20.68 16.42 8.69
N GLY A 249 21.96 16.08 8.47
CA GLY A 249 22.40 14.68 8.35
C GLY A 249 22.11 13.86 9.60
N TRP A 250 22.44 14.37 10.80
CA TRP A 250 22.14 13.70 12.06
C TRP A 250 20.64 13.60 12.35
N LEU A 251 19.84 14.60 11.99
CA LEU A 251 18.39 14.51 12.08
C LEU A 251 17.84 13.38 11.21
N ASN A 252 18.37 13.23 9.99
CA ASN A 252 18.06 12.09 9.12
C ASN A 252 18.49 10.77 9.75
N GLU A 253 19.69 10.67 10.34
CA GLU A 253 20.13 9.45 11.06
C GLU A 253 19.12 9.02 12.14
N ILE A 254 18.51 9.97 12.88
CA ILE A 254 17.45 9.67 13.86
C ILE A 254 16.24 9.08 13.16
N VAL A 255 15.70 9.73 12.13
CA VAL A 255 14.53 9.24 11.38
C VAL A 255 14.78 7.86 10.76
N GLN A 256 16.00 7.62 10.26
CA GLN A 256 16.40 6.32 9.72
C GLN A 256 16.37 5.22 10.78
N ALA A 257 16.61 5.51 12.07
CA ALA A 257 16.47 4.52 13.14
C ALA A 257 15.02 4.00 13.28
N TYR A 258 14.03 4.83 12.96
CA TYR A 258 12.62 4.42 12.92
C TYR A 258 12.28 3.65 11.65
N VAL A 259 12.56 4.24 10.48
CA VAL A 259 12.02 3.71 9.23
C VAL A 259 12.74 2.45 8.77
N LEU A 260 14.05 2.31 9.01
CA LEU A 260 14.85 1.16 8.58
C LEU A 260 14.55 -0.14 9.34
N LYS A 261 13.63 -0.11 10.32
CA LYS A 261 13.03 -1.33 10.86
C LYS A 261 12.09 -2.01 9.85
N HIS A 262 11.59 -1.28 8.86
CA HIS A 262 10.74 -1.79 7.80
C HIS A 262 11.56 -2.14 6.56
N ARG A 263 10.97 -2.90 5.63
CA ARG A 263 11.62 -3.26 4.37
C ARG A 263 12.05 -2.02 3.56
N PRO A 264 13.28 -1.99 2.99
CA PRO A 264 13.76 -0.86 2.21
C PRO A 264 12.82 -0.46 1.06
N GLU A 265 12.25 -1.43 0.36
CA GLU A 265 11.33 -1.20 -0.77
C GLU A 265 10.03 -0.51 -0.32
N VAL A 266 9.55 -0.86 0.88
CA VAL A 266 8.38 -0.24 1.50
C VAL A 266 8.71 1.20 1.93
N VAL A 267 9.87 1.42 2.55
CA VAL A 267 10.33 2.74 2.99
C VAL A 267 10.57 3.66 1.80
N GLU A 268 11.18 3.16 0.72
CA GLU A 268 11.39 3.90 -0.52
C GLU A 268 10.05 4.34 -1.13
N GLN A 269 9.06 3.45 -1.14
CA GLN A 269 7.74 3.78 -1.63
C GLN A 269 7.02 4.82 -0.75
N VAL A 270 7.11 4.71 0.59
CA VAL A 270 6.52 5.71 1.49
C VAL A 270 7.21 7.06 1.32
N SER A 271 8.55 7.08 1.28
CA SER A 271 9.35 8.30 1.21
C SER A 271 9.30 9.01 -0.15
N SER A 272 9.06 8.28 -1.24
CA SER A 272 8.87 8.87 -2.58
C SER A 272 7.55 9.63 -2.72
N ARG A 273 6.50 9.25 -1.97
CA ARG A 273 5.22 9.97 -1.95
C ARG A 273 5.27 11.19 -1.05
N ASN A 274 5.85 11.03 0.14
CA ASN A 274 5.96 12.09 1.13
C ASN A 274 7.38 12.06 1.72
N PRO A 275 8.16 13.16 1.65
CA PRO A 275 9.51 13.16 2.20
C PRO A 275 9.46 12.91 3.71
N LEU A 276 10.29 11.98 4.19
CA LEU A 276 10.40 11.67 5.62
C LEU A 276 10.86 12.89 6.45
N LEU A 277 11.62 13.79 5.82
CA LEU A 277 12.00 15.09 6.33
C LEU A 277 11.67 16.15 5.28
N ASP A 278 10.68 17.01 5.57
CA ASP A 278 10.42 18.19 4.74
C ASP A 278 11.58 19.19 4.90
N PRO A 279 12.19 19.70 3.82
CA PRO A 279 13.37 20.56 3.89
C PRO A 279 13.11 21.95 4.50
N LYS A 280 11.85 22.34 4.67
CA LYS A 280 11.43 23.64 5.21
C LYS A 280 10.62 23.50 6.50
N ASN A 281 9.71 22.51 6.54
CA ASN A 281 8.67 22.36 7.56
C ASN A 281 8.92 21.17 8.51
N THR A 282 10.18 20.79 8.71
CA THR A 282 10.57 19.83 9.74
C THR A 282 11.00 20.55 11.01
N TYR A 283 10.55 20.07 12.17
CA TYR A 283 10.85 20.61 13.49
C TYR A 283 11.34 19.51 14.42
N PHE A 284 12.40 19.82 15.18
CA PHE A 284 12.90 18.97 16.26
C PHE A 284 12.60 19.62 17.61
N ALA A 285 11.96 18.88 18.52
CA ALA A 285 11.73 19.31 19.89
C ALA A 285 12.28 18.29 20.89
N TRP A 286 12.75 18.81 22.03
CA TRP A 286 13.31 18.05 23.15
C TRP A 286 12.65 18.48 24.46
N ALA A 287 12.47 17.54 25.38
CA ALA A 287 12.12 17.84 26.76
C ALA A 287 12.87 16.91 27.72
N GLY A 288 13.19 17.39 28.92
CA GLY A 288 13.93 16.61 29.91
C GLY A 288 15.45 16.67 29.74
N SER A 289 16.15 15.76 30.41
CA SER A 289 17.61 15.82 30.54
C SER A 289 18.36 15.42 29.28
N GLN A 290 19.38 16.18 28.92
CA GLN A 290 20.31 15.84 27.83
C GLN A 290 21.35 14.78 28.23
N LYS A 291 21.46 14.42 29.52
CA LYS A 291 22.44 13.45 30.03
C LYS A 291 21.96 12.02 29.79
N ALA A 292 22.87 11.14 29.42
CA ALA A 292 22.59 9.72 29.24
C ALA A 292 22.09 9.08 30.55
N GLY A 293 21.12 8.17 30.45
CA GLY A 293 20.51 7.52 31.62
C GLY A 293 19.55 8.40 32.43
N GLU A 294 19.28 9.63 31.99
CA GLU A 294 18.28 10.50 32.61
C GLU A 294 17.04 10.66 31.71
N GLY A 295 15.90 10.90 32.36
CA GLY A 295 14.59 10.94 31.73
C GLY A 295 14.46 12.03 30.65
N HIS A 296 13.97 11.65 29.48
CA HIS A 296 13.89 12.56 28.33
C HIS A 296 12.81 12.16 27.33
N TYR A 297 12.46 13.13 26.50
CA TYR A 297 11.55 13.00 25.37
C TYR A 297 12.09 13.80 24.19
N TYR A 298 11.85 13.30 22.98
CA TYR A 298 11.98 14.12 21.78
C TYR A 298 10.90 13.80 20.75
N ARG A 299 10.68 14.77 19.85
CA ARG A 299 9.93 14.54 18.62
C ARG A 299 10.57 15.17 17.40
N ILE A 300 10.39 14.50 16.27
CA ILE A 300 10.63 15.03 14.94
C ILE A 300 9.27 15.10 14.24
N GLN A 301 8.86 16.30 13.87
CA GLN A 301 7.56 16.56 13.26
C GLN A 301 7.77 17.17 11.88
N THR A 302 7.09 16.61 10.87
CA THR A 302 6.93 17.18 9.54
C THR A 302 5.45 17.48 9.29
N PRO A 303 5.06 18.06 8.13
CA PRO A 303 3.64 18.21 7.80
C PRO A 303 2.88 16.88 7.71
N LYS A 304 3.58 15.76 7.49
CA LYS A 304 3.00 14.43 7.28
C LYS A 304 3.28 13.44 8.40
N PHE A 305 4.51 13.42 8.89
CA PHE A 305 4.97 12.41 9.82
C PHE A 305 5.30 12.99 11.19
N LEU A 306 5.12 12.14 12.19
CA LEU A 306 5.54 12.38 13.57
C LEU A 306 6.36 11.18 14.04
N PHE A 307 7.56 11.45 14.52
CA PHE A 307 8.40 10.49 15.22
C PHE A 307 8.53 10.96 16.67
N GLU A 308 8.16 10.13 17.64
CA GLU A 308 8.32 10.43 19.06
C GLU A 308 9.19 9.39 19.74
N TYR A 309 9.84 9.82 20.81
CA TYR A 309 10.57 8.98 21.74
C TYR A 309 10.34 9.50 23.16
N ASP A 310 9.97 8.61 24.06
CA ASP A 310 9.95 8.87 25.51
C ASP A 310 10.78 7.80 26.21
N SER A 311 11.59 8.23 27.19
CA SER A 311 12.13 7.34 28.20
C SER A 311 12.22 8.06 29.52
N THR A 312 11.16 7.95 30.31
CA THR A 312 11.05 8.63 31.62
C THR A 312 10.70 7.70 32.77
N GLN A 313 10.14 6.53 32.47
CA GLN A 313 9.72 5.56 33.47
C GLN A 313 10.87 4.61 33.84
N ASN A 314 10.76 3.97 35.00
CA ASN A 314 11.73 2.97 35.51
C ASN A 314 13.19 3.46 35.44
N ASP A 315 13.46 4.65 35.98
CA ASP A 315 14.78 5.30 35.93
C ASP A 315 15.33 5.49 34.51
N ALA A 316 14.47 5.99 33.61
CA ALA A 316 14.76 6.15 32.18
C ALA A 316 15.18 4.83 31.49
N ASN A 317 14.61 3.72 31.93
CA ASN A 317 14.86 2.38 31.41
C ASN A 317 13.59 1.74 30.82
N HIS A 318 12.64 2.57 30.41
CA HIS A 318 11.40 2.16 29.76
C HIS A 318 11.14 3.12 28.62
N VAL A 319 11.38 2.60 27.41
CA VAL A 319 11.38 3.38 26.18
C VAL A 319 10.09 3.16 25.43
N HIS A 320 9.50 4.24 24.92
CA HIS A 320 8.47 4.22 23.89
C HIS A 320 8.93 5.02 22.67
N ALA A 321 8.98 4.37 21.51
CA ALA A 321 9.34 4.98 20.24
C ALA A 321 8.22 4.71 19.21
N VAL A 322 7.69 5.77 18.60
CA VAL A 322 6.58 5.64 17.65
C VAL A 322 6.81 6.44 16.38
N TRP A 323 6.43 5.86 15.24
CA TRP A 323 6.25 6.55 13.97
C TRP A 323 4.76 6.59 13.60
N ARG A 324 4.25 7.80 13.40
CA ARG A 324 2.88 8.11 13.03
C ARG A 324 2.83 8.87 11.70
N ASP A 325 1.75 8.67 10.97
CA ASP A 325 1.30 9.58 9.92
C ASP A 325 0.07 10.34 10.43
N PHE A 326 0.11 11.67 10.40
CA PHE A 326 -0.96 12.52 10.96
C PHE A 326 -2.33 12.22 10.32
N ASP A 327 -2.36 11.89 9.03
CA ASP A 327 -3.60 11.65 8.28
C ASP A 327 -3.69 10.21 7.75
N GLY A 328 -2.55 9.56 7.55
CA GLY A 328 -2.40 8.30 6.82
C GLY A 328 -2.20 7.04 7.65
N ASP A 329 -2.24 7.13 8.99
CA ASP A 329 -2.26 5.95 9.85
C ASP A 329 -3.34 4.95 9.38
N PHE A 330 -3.00 3.65 9.37
CA PHE A 330 -3.82 2.56 8.82
C PHE A 330 -4.15 2.69 7.32
N GLY A 331 -3.37 3.50 6.59
CA GLY A 331 -3.60 3.83 5.19
C GLY A 331 -4.86 4.64 4.96
N ARG A 332 -5.35 5.42 5.93
CA ARG A 332 -6.61 6.19 5.78
C ARG A 332 -6.61 7.16 4.62
N ASP A 333 -5.54 7.94 4.45
CA ASP A 333 -5.39 8.86 3.32
C ASP A 333 -5.36 8.10 1.98
N LEU A 334 -4.62 6.98 1.93
CA LEU A 334 -4.56 6.09 0.77
C LEU A 334 -5.92 5.49 0.44
N LEU A 335 -6.73 5.18 1.46
CA LEU A 335 -8.07 4.67 1.30
C LEU A 335 -9.07 5.76 0.93
N GLY A 336 -8.91 6.97 1.46
CA GLY A 336 -9.64 8.15 1.04
C GLY A 336 -9.38 8.47 -0.42
N GLU A 337 -8.12 8.41 -0.86
CA GLU A 337 -7.73 8.56 -2.26
C GLU A 337 -8.23 7.42 -3.14
N HIS A 338 -8.10 6.16 -2.70
CA HIS A 338 -8.67 5.00 -3.40
C HIS A 338 -10.18 5.13 -3.55
N LEU A 339 -10.89 5.48 -2.48
CA LEU A 339 -12.34 5.68 -2.52
C LEU A 339 -12.72 6.90 -3.38
N ALA A 340 -11.97 7.99 -3.33
CA ALA A 340 -12.25 9.20 -4.12
C ALA A 340 -11.91 9.03 -5.62
N LYS A 341 -10.84 8.30 -5.96
CA LYS A 341 -10.40 8.04 -7.34
C LYS A 341 -11.15 6.85 -7.97
N ASP A 342 -11.38 5.79 -7.20
CA ASP A 342 -11.91 4.52 -7.70
C ASP A 342 -13.40 4.28 -7.34
N HIS A 343 -13.99 5.03 -6.39
CA HIS A 343 -15.36 4.76 -5.89
C HIS A 343 -16.30 5.99 -5.77
N VAL A 344 -15.88 7.21 -6.13
CA VAL A 344 -16.80 8.34 -6.31
C VAL A 344 -16.90 8.68 -7.80
N PRO A 345 -18.03 8.36 -8.46
CA PRO A 345 -18.27 8.87 -9.80
C PRO A 345 -18.29 10.40 -9.74
N GLY A 346 -17.33 11.08 -10.40
CA GLY A 346 -17.40 12.53 -10.55
C GLY A 346 -18.77 12.95 -11.12
N LYS A 347 -19.24 14.18 -10.88
CA LYS A 347 -20.59 14.63 -11.26
C LYS A 347 -20.95 14.21 -12.71
N GLY A 348 -21.96 13.35 -12.84
CA GLY A 348 -22.47 12.82 -14.11
C GLY A 348 -21.86 11.50 -14.60
N TRP A 349 -20.80 11.00 -13.96
CA TRP A 349 -20.26 9.66 -14.21
C TRP A 349 -21.10 8.59 -13.51
N VAL A 350 -21.21 7.42 -14.12
CA VAL A 350 -21.92 6.25 -13.60
C VAL A 350 -21.00 5.05 -13.75
N SER A 351 -20.88 4.24 -12.69
CA SER A 351 -20.15 2.97 -12.78
C SER A 351 -20.96 1.94 -13.55
N MET A 352 -20.28 1.24 -14.47
CA MET A 352 -20.82 0.13 -15.24
C MET A 352 -20.48 -1.22 -14.62
N PHE A 353 -19.67 -1.25 -13.55
CA PHE A 353 -19.22 -2.48 -12.89
C PHE A 353 -19.15 -2.29 -11.37
N ASP A 354 -19.71 -3.23 -10.62
CA ASP A 354 -19.81 -3.15 -9.15
C ASP A 354 -18.56 -3.70 -8.43
N GLY A 355 -17.56 -4.19 -9.18
CA GLY A 355 -16.35 -4.82 -8.64
C GLY A 355 -16.55 -6.25 -8.12
N LYS A 356 -17.75 -6.82 -8.25
CA LYS A 356 -18.14 -8.08 -7.59
C LYS A 356 -18.82 -9.07 -8.51
N THR A 357 -19.64 -8.59 -9.43
CA THR A 357 -20.50 -9.42 -10.29
C THR A 357 -20.53 -8.86 -11.71
N LEU A 358 -20.84 -9.73 -12.67
CA LEU A 358 -21.12 -9.31 -14.05
C LEU A 358 -22.57 -8.78 -14.20
N LYS A 359 -23.19 -8.30 -13.13
CA LYS A 359 -24.56 -7.75 -13.20
C LYS A 359 -24.59 -6.57 -14.16
N GLY A 360 -25.51 -6.62 -15.11
CA GLY A 360 -25.60 -5.63 -16.19
C GLY A 360 -24.72 -5.95 -17.39
N TRP A 361 -24.03 -7.09 -17.42
CA TRP A 361 -23.25 -7.58 -18.55
C TRP A 361 -23.76 -8.95 -18.99
N LYS A 362 -23.74 -9.21 -20.30
CA LYS A 362 -24.14 -10.49 -20.91
C LYS A 362 -23.10 -10.89 -21.95
N ALA A 363 -22.50 -12.07 -21.81
CA ALA A 363 -21.66 -12.64 -22.86
C ALA A 363 -22.54 -13.07 -24.04
N ASN A 364 -22.09 -12.86 -25.26
CA ASN A 364 -22.81 -13.35 -26.44
C ASN A 364 -22.70 -14.87 -26.59
N GLU A 365 -21.50 -15.41 -26.38
CA GLU A 365 -21.19 -16.82 -26.65
C GLU A 365 -20.70 -17.50 -25.37
N ASN A 366 -19.39 -17.69 -25.22
CA ASN A 366 -18.85 -18.47 -24.13
C ASN A 366 -18.74 -17.65 -22.82
N GLU A 367 -19.68 -17.84 -21.90
CA GLU A 367 -19.71 -17.15 -20.60
C GLU A 367 -18.43 -17.34 -19.76
N VAL A 368 -17.72 -18.48 -19.89
CA VAL A 368 -16.49 -18.72 -19.12
C VAL A 368 -15.33 -17.81 -19.54
N SER A 369 -15.47 -17.12 -20.68
CA SER A 369 -14.49 -16.16 -21.19
C SER A 369 -14.31 -14.94 -20.29
N PHE A 370 -15.28 -14.68 -19.41
CA PHE A 370 -15.29 -13.54 -18.51
C PHE A 370 -15.53 -13.99 -17.08
N SER A 371 -14.67 -13.56 -16.18
CA SER A 371 -14.83 -13.82 -14.75
C SER A 371 -14.60 -12.55 -13.94
N VAL A 372 -15.10 -12.52 -12.70
CA VAL A 372 -14.76 -11.45 -11.75
C VAL A 372 -13.70 -11.97 -10.79
N LYS A 373 -12.52 -11.34 -10.80
CA LYS A 373 -11.42 -11.64 -9.89
C LYS A 373 -10.82 -10.35 -9.39
N ASN A 374 -10.62 -10.23 -8.08
CA ASN A 374 -9.93 -9.10 -7.43
C ASN A 374 -10.48 -7.72 -7.86
N GLY A 375 -11.80 -7.56 -7.90
CA GLY A 375 -12.40 -6.28 -8.29
C GLY A 375 -12.29 -5.94 -9.78
N CYS A 376 -11.91 -6.91 -10.62
CA CYS A 376 -11.72 -6.73 -12.06
C CYS A 376 -12.63 -7.69 -12.85
N ILE A 377 -13.09 -7.25 -14.01
CA ILE A 377 -13.54 -8.15 -15.06
C ILE A 377 -12.28 -8.68 -15.75
N VAL A 378 -12.08 -10.00 -15.72
CA VAL A 378 -10.98 -10.68 -16.41
C VAL A 378 -11.53 -11.26 -17.69
N ALA A 379 -11.05 -10.76 -18.83
CA ALA A 379 -11.27 -11.35 -20.14
C ALA A 379 -10.15 -12.35 -20.41
N ASN A 380 -10.47 -13.64 -20.39
CA ASN A 380 -9.57 -14.73 -20.73
C ASN A 380 -10.37 -15.81 -21.44
N ALA A 381 -10.44 -15.69 -22.76
CA ALA A 381 -11.38 -16.46 -23.55
C ALA A 381 -10.70 -17.67 -24.19
N PRO A 382 -11.31 -18.88 -24.13
CA PRO A 382 -10.82 -20.04 -24.87
C PRO A 382 -11.06 -19.91 -26.39
N GLY A 383 -11.70 -18.83 -26.83
CA GLY A 383 -11.98 -18.45 -28.20
C GLY A 383 -12.71 -17.11 -28.20
N ARG A 384 -12.83 -16.45 -29.35
CA ARG A 384 -13.41 -15.10 -29.41
C ARG A 384 -14.80 -15.03 -28.79
N CYS A 385 -14.98 -14.14 -27.81
CA CYS A 385 -16.24 -13.85 -27.13
C CYS A 385 -16.32 -12.36 -26.78
N HIS A 386 -17.53 -11.83 -26.63
CA HIS A 386 -17.76 -10.44 -26.24
C HIS A 386 -18.75 -10.34 -25.08
N LEU A 387 -18.42 -9.51 -24.09
CA LEU A 387 -19.24 -9.21 -22.93
C LEU A 387 -19.94 -7.86 -23.15
N PHE A 388 -21.24 -7.89 -23.44
CA PHE A 388 -22.04 -6.71 -23.78
C PHE A 388 -22.70 -6.08 -22.55
N TYR A 389 -22.60 -4.77 -22.42
CA TYR A 389 -23.27 -4.02 -21.37
C TYR A 389 -24.77 -3.82 -21.68
N GLN A 390 -25.62 -4.27 -20.77
CA GLN A 390 -27.07 -4.27 -20.89
C GLN A 390 -27.65 -3.00 -20.25
N THR A 391 -28.26 -2.13 -21.06
CA THR A 391 -28.97 -0.94 -20.59
C THR A 391 -30.19 -0.65 -21.46
N LYS A 392 -31.28 -0.17 -20.83
CA LYS A 392 -32.49 0.28 -21.54
C LYS A 392 -32.29 1.61 -22.26
N LYS A 393 -31.28 2.39 -21.88
CA LYS A 393 -30.98 3.70 -22.45
C LYS A 393 -29.61 3.61 -23.16
N PRO A 394 -29.55 3.50 -24.50
CA PRO A 394 -28.29 3.53 -25.22
C PRO A 394 -27.60 4.90 -25.07
N PHE A 395 -26.31 4.96 -25.38
CA PHE A 395 -25.46 6.14 -25.31
C PHE A 395 -25.25 6.70 -26.70
N LYS A 396 -25.57 7.98 -26.87
CA LYS A 396 -25.32 8.76 -28.09
C LYS A 396 -23.98 9.48 -27.96
N ASN A 397 -23.96 10.55 -27.17
CA ASN A 397 -22.75 11.27 -26.78
C ASN A 397 -22.31 10.85 -25.39
N PHE A 398 -21.03 10.57 -25.19
CA PHE A 398 -20.52 10.12 -23.90
C PHE A 398 -19.02 10.38 -23.74
N GLU A 399 -18.61 10.37 -22.47
CA GLU A 399 -17.24 10.07 -22.07
C GLU A 399 -17.25 8.70 -21.38
N PHE A 400 -16.27 7.87 -21.70
CA PHE A 400 -16.04 6.58 -21.08
C PHE A 400 -14.60 6.53 -20.59
N LYS A 401 -14.38 5.92 -19.43
CA LYS A 401 -13.03 5.59 -18.96
C LYS A 401 -13.00 4.26 -18.24
N ALA A 402 -11.89 3.57 -18.35
CA ALA A 402 -11.61 2.33 -17.63
C ALA A 402 -10.12 2.25 -17.28
N GLN A 403 -9.82 1.61 -16.16
CA GLN A 403 -8.48 1.12 -15.88
C GLN A 403 -8.33 -0.24 -16.54
N VAL A 404 -7.26 -0.41 -17.32
CA VAL A 404 -6.98 -1.62 -18.10
C VAL A 404 -5.57 -2.11 -17.78
N MET A 405 -5.41 -3.42 -17.69
CA MET A 405 -4.09 -4.07 -17.61
C MET A 405 -4.09 -5.26 -18.57
N THR A 406 -3.10 -5.27 -19.45
CA THR A 406 -2.83 -6.39 -20.36
C THR A 406 -1.72 -7.26 -19.77
N LEU A 407 -1.83 -8.58 -19.87
CA LEU A 407 -0.67 -9.45 -19.72
C LEU A 407 0.14 -9.45 -21.02
N PRO A 408 1.44 -9.82 -20.98
CA PRO A 408 2.27 -9.92 -22.18
C PRO A 408 1.58 -10.75 -23.27
N HIS A 409 1.68 -10.28 -24.51
CA HIS A 409 1.05 -10.91 -25.68
C HIS A 409 -0.46 -11.14 -25.54
N SER A 410 -1.18 -10.22 -24.89
CA SER A 410 -2.64 -10.26 -24.81
C SER A 410 -3.31 -9.27 -25.76
N ASN A 411 -4.45 -9.69 -26.31
CA ASN A 411 -5.32 -8.90 -27.17
C ASN A 411 -6.75 -8.83 -26.61
N ALA A 412 -7.33 -7.65 -26.66
CA ALA A 412 -8.72 -7.37 -26.35
C ALA A 412 -9.17 -6.07 -27.04
N GLY A 413 -10.37 -5.64 -26.73
CA GLY A 413 -10.95 -4.41 -27.26
C GLY A 413 -12.07 -3.89 -26.36
N ILE A 414 -12.23 -2.57 -26.34
CA ILE A 414 -13.37 -1.88 -25.74
C ILE A 414 -14.22 -1.35 -26.89
N TYR A 415 -15.37 -1.98 -27.11
CA TYR A 415 -16.31 -1.59 -28.14
C TYR A 415 -17.31 -0.56 -27.61
N PHE A 416 -17.73 0.34 -28.48
CA PHE A 416 -18.73 1.36 -28.19
C PHE A 416 -19.70 1.56 -29.35
N HIS A 417 -20.89 2.12 -29.06
CA HIS A 417 -22.04 2.16 -29.98
C HIS A 417 -22.47 0.77 -30.48
N THR A 418 -22.27 -0.27 -29.65
CA THR A 418 -22.65 -1.65 -29.99
C THR A 418 -24.12 -1.92 -29.72
N ARG A 419 -24.63 -2.99 -30.31
CA ARG A 419 -25.90 -3.63 -29.93
C ARG A 419 -25.62 -5.07 -29.57
N PHE A 420 -26.38 -5.62 -28.62
CA PHE A 420 -26.23 -7.04 -28.31
C PHE A 420 -26.52 -7.88 -29.56
N GLN A 421 -25.69 -8.89 -29.77
CA GLN A 421 -25.85 -9.92 -30.79
C GLN A 421 -25.38 -11.24 -30.18
N ASP A 422 -26.00 -12.35 -30.54
CA ASP A 422 -25.72 -13.65 -29.92
C ASP A 422 -24.41 -14.28 -30.43
N GLU A 423 -23.94 -13.90 -31.62
CA GLU A 423 -22.82 -14.59 -32.28
C GLU A 423 -21.93 -13.60 -33.00
N GLY A 424 -20.67 -13.97 -33.24
CA GLY A 424 -19.83 -13.21 -34.14
C GLY A 424 -19.05 -12.05 -33.50
N TRP A 425 -18.33 -11.32 -34.35
CA TRP A 425 -17.74 -10.03 -33.98
C TRP A 425 -18.82 -8.95 -33.96
N PRO A 426 -18.79 -7.97 -33.03
CA PRO A 426 -19.74 -6.87 -33.01
C PRO A 426 -19.84 -6.18 -34.38
N LYS A 427 -21.00 -6.33 -35.04
CA LYS A 427 -21.25 -5.75 -36.37
C LYS A 427 -21.46 -4.25 -36.29
N ALA A 428 -22.20 -3.82 -35.26
CA ALA A 428 -22.50 -2.42 -34.98
C ALA A 428 -21.47 -1.82 -34.02
N GLY A 429 -21.15 -0.55 -34.24
CA GLY A 429 -20.24 0.22 -33.40
C GLY A 429 -18.79 0.19 -33.86
N PHE A 430 -17.92 0.68 -32.99
CA PHE A 430 -16.47 0.76 -33.22
C PHE A 430 -15.72 0.13 -32.06
N GLU A 431 -14.46 -0.20 -32.29
CA GLU A 431 -13.55 -0.79 -31.32
C GLU A 431 -12.43 0.20 -30.99
N CYS A 432 -12.24 0.44 -29.70
CA CYS A 432 -11.02 0.99 -29.15
C CYS A 432 -10.10 -0.19 -28.81
N GLN A 433 -9.00 -0.32 -29.56
CA GLN A 433 -8.11 -1.47 -29.46
C GLN A 433 -7.42 -1.54 -28.09
N ILE A 434 -7.17 -2.76 -27.59
CA ILE A 434 -6.42 -3.02 -26.34
C ILE A 434 -5.36 -4.09 -26.60
N ASN A 435 -4.15 -3.66 -26.91
CA ASN A 435 -2.95 -4.51 -26.85
C ASN A 435 -1.68 -3.64 -26.84
N ASN A 436 -0.65 -4.11 -26.14
CA ASN A 436 0.65 -3.42 -26.10
C ASN A 436 1.73 -4.27 -26.80
N THR A 437 1.91 -5.54 -26.41
CA THR A 437 2.93 -6.43 -27.02
C THR A 437 2.36 -7.61 -27.83
N TYR A 438 1.06 -7.61 -28.11
CA TYR A 438 0.49 -8.58 -29.06
C TYR A 438 1.06 -8.38 -30.47
N HIS A 439 1.00 -9.43 -31.28
CA HIS A 439 1.59 -9.42 -32.63
C HIS A 439 0.83 -8.51 -33.62
N ASP A 440 -0.42 -8.16 -33.33
CA ASP A 440 -1.15 -7.15 -34.10
C ASP A 440 -0.41 -5.81 -34.02
N PRO A 441 -0.07 -5.17 -35.16
CA PRO A 441 0.62 -3.89 -35.16
C PRO A 441 -0.23 -2.73 -34.62
N LYS A 442 -1.56 -2.83 -34.62
CA LYS A 442 -2.44 -1.76 -34.13
C LYS A 442 -2.53 -1.83 -32.61
N LYS A 443 -2.09 -0.77 -31.93
CA LYS A 443 -1.91 -0.76 -30.48
C LYS A 443 -3.06 -0.11 -29.73
N THR A 444 -3.01 -0.23 -28.40
CA THR A 444 -3.95 0.34 -27.45
C THR A 444 -4.40 1.75 -27.83
N ALA A 445 -5.71 1.99 -27.74
CA ALA A 445 -6.39 3.25 -28.06
C ALA A 445 -6.50 3.62 -29.55
N SER A 446 -6.13 2.73 -30.47
CA SER A 446 -6.53 2.82 -31.88
C SER A 446 -8.05 2.76 -32.02
N VAL A 447 -8.63 3.52 -32.95
CA VAL A 447 -10.00 3.26 -33.42
C VAL A 447 -9.88 2.21 -34.53
N TYR A 448 -10.01 0.95 -34.15
CA TYR A 448 -9.47 -0.19 -34.90
C TYR A 448 -9.98 -0.26 -36.34
N GLY A 449 -9.05 -0.18 -37.30
CA GLY A 449 -9.36 -0.22 -38.73
C GLY A 449 -10.00 1.07 -39.27
N VAL A 450 -9.92 2.16 -38.51
CA VAL A 450 -10.36 3.51 -38.91
C VAL A 450 -9.20 4.49 -38.82
N LYS A 451 -8.59 4.59 -37.63
CA LYS A 451 -7.39 5.39 -37.39
C LYS A 451 -6.60 4.74 -36.27
N ASP A 452 -5.44 4.20 -36.64
CA ASP A 452 -4.63 3.33 -35.78
C ASP A 452 -3.37 4.04 -35.27
N THR A 453 -2.94 3.67 -34.06
CA THR A 453 -1.58 3.90 -33.55
C THR A 453 -0.79 2.60 -33.65
N LEU A 454 0.47 2.69 -34.05
CA LEU A 454 1.37 1.52 -34.17
C LEU A 454 2.38 1.43 -33.03
N GLU A 455 2.50 2.50 -32.24
CA GLU A 455 3.34 2.54 -31.05
C GLU A 455 2.44 2.32 -29.82
N ALA A 456 2.88 1.43 -28.92
CA ALA A 456 2.15 1.12 -27.71
C ALA A 456 2.26 2.29 -26.73
N PRO A 457 1.14 2.95 -26.36
CA PRO A 457 1.17 4.06 -25.42
C PRO A 457 1.28 3.63 -23.95
N ALA A 458 1.21 2.32 -23.69
CA ALA A 458 1.26 1.71 -22.37
C ALA A 458 2.08 0.41 -22.40
N LYS A 459 2.36 -0.15 -21.22
CA LYS A 459 3.09 -1.41 -21.04
C LYS A 459 2.17 -2.49 -20.50
N ASP A 460 2.53 -3.74 -20.76
CA ASP A 460 1.90 -4.88 -20.09
C ASP A 460 2.28 -4.91 -18.60
N ASP A 461 1.49 -5.65 -17.82
CA ASP A 461 1.61 -5.80 -16.36
C ASP A 461 1.51 -4.48 -15.56
N GLU A 462 1.18 -3.38 -16.22
CA GLU A 462 0.92 -2.06 -15.65
C GLU A 462 -0.56 -1.68 -15.85
N TRP A 463 -1.14 -0.98 -14.87
CA TRP A 463 -2.50 -0.42 -15.03
C TRP A 463 -2.38 0.91 -15.74
N PHE A 464 -3.15 1.11 -16.79
CA PHE A 464 -3.27 2.37 -17.51
C PHE A 464 -4.74 2.77 -17.68
N GLU A 465 -5.03 4.07 -17.72
CA GLU A 465 -6.37 4.57 -18.02
C GLU A 465 -6.58 4.61 -19.53
N VAL A 466 -7.64 3.98 -20.02
CA VAL A 466 -8.16 4.22 -21.36
C VAL A 466 -9.38 5.13 -21.25
N TYR A 467 -9.38 6.21 -22.01
CA TYR A 467 -10.51 7.14 -22.12
C TYR A 467 -11.00 7.21 -23.57
N ILE A 468 -12.32 7.22 -23.75
CA ILE A 468 -13.01 7.32 -25.03
C ILE A 468 -14.08 8.41 -24.91
N LYS A 469 -14.03 9.42 -25.77
CA LYS A 469 -15.10 10.41 -25.90
C LYS A 469 -15.73 10.33 -27.28
N VAL A 470 -17.06 10.28 -27.31
CA VAL A 470 -17.86 10.42 -28.53
C VAL A 470 -18.78 11.61 -28.36
N GLU A 471 -18.69 12.56 -29.29
CA GLU A 471 -19.52 13.77 -29.32
C GLU A 471 -19.90 14.07 -30.77
N GLY A 472 -21.17 13.80 -31.11
CA GLY A 472 -21.65 13.81 -32.49
C GLY A 472 -20.89 12.80 -33.34
N LYS A 473 -20.13 13.30 -34.32
CA LYS A 473 -19.29 12.49 -35.22
C LYS A 473 -17.82 12.40 -34.78
N LYS A 474 -17.43 13.05 -33.69
CA LYS A 474 -16.04 13.09 -33.22
C LYS A 474 -15.77 12.01 -32.18
N VAL A 475 -14.68 11.27 -32.38
CA VAL A 475 -14.11 10.30 -31.43
C VAL A 475 -12.75 10.79 -30.97
N VAL A 476 -12.52 10.77 -29.66
CA VAL A 476 -11.20 11.01 -29.05
C VAL A 476 -10.85 9.85 -28.14
N THR A 477 -9.68 9.25 -28.33
CA THR A 477 -9.13 8.24 -27.42
C THR A 477 -7.90 8.79 -26.70
N LYS A 478 -7.73 8.42 -25.44
CA LYS A 478 -6.56 8.78 -24.63
C LYS A 478 -6.05 7.58 -23.84
N VAL A 479 -4.76 7.59 -23.55
CA VAL A 479 -4.11 6.72 -22.56
C VAL A 479 -3.40 7.60 -21.54
N ASP A 480 -3.72 7.40 -20.26
CA ASP A 480 -3.17 8.19 -19.14
C ASP A 480 -3.22 9.71 -19.38
N GLY A 481 -4.34 10.18 -19.92
CA GLY A 481 -4.59 11.59 -20.25
C GLY A 481 -3.95 12.08 -21.55
N LYS A 482 -3.01 11.34 -22.14
CA LYS A 482 -2.40 11.66 -23.45
C LYS A 482 -3.34 11.26 -24.58
N VAL A 483 -3.64 12.21 -25.47
CA VAL A 483 -4.44 11.95 -26.69
C VAL A 483 -3.67 11.01 -27.62
N ILE A 484 -4.33 9.92 -28.02
CA ILE A 484 -3.79 8.95 -28.98
C ILE A 484 -4.45 9.15 -30.34
N ILE A 485 -5.78 9.07 -30.40
CA ILE A 485 -6.54 9.30 -31.63
C ILE A 485 -7.52 10.46 -31.45
N GLU A 486 -7.55 11.35 -32.44
CA GLU A 486 -8.72 12.17 -32.73
C GLU A 486 -9.18 11.87 -34.16
N TRP A 487 -10.45 11.55 -34.31
CA TRP A 487 -11.06 11.22 -35.60
C TRP A 487 -12.48 11.77 -35.66
N THR A 488 -12.88 12.25 -36.83
CA THR A 488 -14.26 12.67 -37.11
C THR A 488 -14.79 11.82 -38.23
N GLN A 489 -15.94 11.18 -38.03
CA GLN A 489 -16.61 10.39 -39.06
C GLN A 489 -17.02 11.32 -40.22
N PRO A 490 -16.55 11.04 -41.46
CA PRO A 490 -16.97 11.78 -42.65
C PRO A 490 -18.49 11.75 -42.89
N ASP A 491 -19.01 12.74 -43.60
CA ASP A 491 -20.43 12.80 -43.96
C ASP A 491 -20.82 11.72 -44.98
N ASP A 492 -19.89 11.33 -45.85
CA ASP A 492 -20.03 10.29 -46.87
C ASP A 492 -19.60 8.90 -46.39
N TRP A 493 -19.52 8.70 -45.06
CA TRP A 493 -19.09 7.43 -44.47
C TRP A 493 -19.95 6.25 -44.93
N LYS A 494 -19.30 5.25 -45.54
CA LYS A 494 -19.94 4.01 -45.99
C LYS A 494 -19.58 2.87 -45.06
N THR A 495 -20.60 2.10 -44.68
CA THR A 495 -20.41 0.85 -43.94
C THR A 495 -19.81 -0.22 -44.86
N GLY A 496 -18.99 -1.09 -44.29
CA GLY A 496 -18.40 -2.21 -45.03
C GLY A 496 -19.38 -3.36 -45.19
N SER A 497 -19.12 -4.29 -46.10
CA SER A 497 -19.96 -5.49 -46.30
C SER A 497 -20.05 -6.38 -45.06
N SER A 498 -19.02 -6.38 -44.20
CA SER A 498 -18.95 -7.21 -42.99
C SER A 498 -19.25 -6.47 -41.69
N PHE A 499 -19.27 -5.13 -41.67
CA PHE A 499 -19.45 -4.33 -40.45
C PHE A 499 -20.28 -3.06 -40.71
N GLU A 500 -21.28 -2.85 -39.85
CA GLU A 500 -22.23 -1.73 -39.85
C GLU A 500 -21.73 -0.59 -38.94
N ARG A 501 -20.44 -0.25 -39.05
CA ARG A 501 -19.79 0.75 -38.17
C ARG A 501 -20.29 2.14 -38.52
N THR A 502 -21.09 2.76 -37.67
CA THR A 502 -21.57 4.13 -37.84
C THR A 502 -21.83 4.74 -36.47
N LEU A 503 -21.36 5.97 -36.26
CA LEU A 503 -21.61 6.71 -35.03
C LEU A 503 -23.09 7.10 -34.98
N GLY A 504 -23.72 6.80 -33.85
CA GLY A 504 -25.13 7.09 -33.63
C GLY A 504 -25.45 6.90 -32.17
N GLU A 505 -26.09 5.79 -31.85
CA GLU A 505 -26.32 5.37 -30.47
C GLU A 505 -26.08 3.87 -30.30
N GLY A 506 -25.64 3.49 -29.12
CA GLY A 506 -25.52 2.09 -28.74
C GLY A 506 -24.95 1.91 -27.34
N THR A 507 -24.42 0.73 -27.07
CA THR A 507 -23.90 0.34 -25.76
C THR A 507 -22.39 0.07 -25.85
N PHE A 508 -21.86 -0.76 -24.96
CA PHE A 508 -20.45 -1.12 -24.91
C PHE A 508 -20.30 -2.63 -24.92
N ALA A 509 -19.15 -3.12 -25.38
CA ALA A 509 -18.76 -4.51 -25.15
C ALA A 509 -17.26 -4.61 -24.84
N LEU A 510 -16.89 -5.58 -24.01
CA LEU A 510 -15.49 -5.97 -23.79
C LEU A 510 -15.21 -7.24 -24.58
N GLN A 511 -14.05 -7.32 -25.20
CA GLN A 511 -13.66 -8.49 -25.97
C GLN A 511 -12.75 -9.41 -25.16
N GLY A 512 -13.00 -10.71 -25.24
CA GLY A 512 -12.02 -11.76 -25.03
C GLY A 512 -11.65 -12.32 -26.39
N HIS A 513 -10.40 -12.14 -26.83
CA HIS A 513 -10.03 -12.28 -28.24
C HIS A 513 -9.70 -13.73 -28.66
N ASP A 514 -8.74 -14.36 -27.97
CA ASP A 514 -8.17 -15.65 -28.36
C ASP A 514 -7.53 -16.38 -27.17
N PRO A 515 -7.30 -17.70 -27.27
CA PRO A 515 -6.54 -18.44 -26.27
C PRO A 515 -5.19 -17.80 -25.98
N GLY A 516 -4.88 -17.60 -24.70
CA GLY A 516 -3.61 -17.01 -24.25
C GLY A 516 -3.69 -15.52 -23.96
N SER A 517 -4.69 -14.81 -24.49
CA SER A 517 -4.94 -13.41 -24.13
C SER A 517 -5.61 -13.31 -22.75
N THR A 518 -5.04 -12.49 -21.87
CA THR A 518 -5.61 -12.14 -20.58
C THR A 518 -5.56 -10.62 -20.37
N VAL A 519 -6.73 -10.01 -20.25
CA VAL A 519 -6.87 -8.57 -20.02
C VAL A 519 -7.81 -8.33 -18.86
N LEU A 520 -7.42 -7.42 -17.97
CA LEU A 520 -8.19 -7.07 -16.78
C LEU A 520 -8.74 -5.65 -16.94
N PHE A 521 -10.01 -5.49 -16.58
CA PHE A 521 -10.72 -4.20 -16.61
C PHE A 521 -11.28 -3.89 -15.22
N ARG A 522 -11.10 -2.66 -14.75
CA ARG A 522 -11.75 -2.13 -13.53
C ARG A 522 -12.09 -0.66 -13.69
N ASN A 523 -12.88 -0.12 -12.75
CA ASN A 523 -13.32 1.28 -12.78
C ASN A 523 -13.93 1.68 -14.13
N LEU A 524 -14.81 0.85 -14.68
CA LEU A 524 -15.51 1.16 -15.94
C LEU A 524 -16.58 2.21 -15.64
N MET A 525 -16.34 3.43 -16.09
CA MET A 525 -17.19 4.58 -15.85
C MET A 525 -17.67 5.16 -17.18
N VAL A 526 -18.93 5.60 -17.21
CA VAL A 526 -19.49 6.31 -18.35
C VAL A 526 -20.24 7.56 -17.89
N LYS A 527 -20.09 8.64 -18.62
CA LYS A 527 -20.80 9.90 -18.44
C LYS A 527 -21.52 10.25 -19.74
N ARG A 528 -22.82 10.49 -19.65
CA ARG A 528 -23.61 10.99 -20.79
C ARG A 528 -23.27 12.45 -21.04
N LEU A 529 -23.13 12.79 -22.31
CA LEU A 529 -23.03 14.16 -22.77
C LEU A 529 -24.38 14.58 -23.40
N PRO A 530 -24.67 15.90 -23.47
CA PRO A 530 -25.88 16.43 -24.09
C PRO A 530 -26.13 15.92 -25.52
#